data_AF-A0AAU9TWQ4-F1
#
_entry.id   AF-A0AAU9TWQ4-F1
#
_cell.length_a   1.000
_cell.length_b   1.000
_cell.length_c   1.000
_cell.angle_alpha   90.00
_cell.angle_beta   90.00
_cell.angle_gamma   90.00
#
_symmetry.space_group_name_H-M   'P 1'
#
loop_
_entity.id
_entity.type
_entity.pdbx_description
1 polymer ?
#
loop_
_entity_poly.entity_id
_entity_poly.type
_entity_poly.pdbx_seq_one_letter_code
_entity_poly.pdbx_strand_id
1 'polypeptide(L)'
;MLRVLLKELGPAAESEHLEYFDGLGTDPMIPPYLRYEGRVRNLRLSRREVSVIINDVWLGKMQHRDVTMQDYLTKYFEDRYQQPSIRAEWAYNLCAAAEQMLDEPQVKLFWGALHGQLAEDIHWGLREQWGLLKEQLYRHSRDGETITIEDFEKVVRATFPLKSEVDIKNLTDVVKKQLKLKINATDINLDKLFYENEEGFERAELARELFRQRQLAQDKYIREVVAELGGRHANKTVTVDSLKRAFAIVDPAINHIRMERYIRWAFSEQTSELSSISPIPLRTLIVRLAAGDIERVGQRYRGSRRLK
;
A
#
# COMPACT_ATOMS: atom_id res chain seq x y z
N MET A 1 9.03 -17.34 7.68
CA MET A 1 10.15 -17.86 8.50
C MET A 1 9.64 -18.39 9.84
N LEU A 2 8.63 -17.76 10.47
CA LEU A 2 7.90 -18.31 11.63
C LEU A 2 7.31 -19.71 11.37
N ARG A 3 6.60 -19.91 10.24
CA ARG A 3 6.04 -21.23 9.89
C ARG A 3 7.08 -22.34 9.61
N VAL A 4 8.29 -21.98 9.20
CA VAL A 4 9.33 -22.97 8.84
C VAL A 4 9.92 -23.63 10.09
N LEU A 5 9.86 -22.95 11.24
CA LEU A 5 10.22 -23.52 12.54
C LEU A 5 9.08 -24.33 13.19
N LEU A 6 7.83 -24.12 12.77
CA LEU A 6 6.63 -24.67 13.43
C LEU A 6 6.12 -26.01 12.87
N LYS A 7 6.74 -26.55 11.82
CA LYS A 7 6.22 -27.74 11.10
C LYS A 7 6.88 -29.07 11.49
N GLU A 8 7.84 -29.06 12.41
CA GLU A 8 8.74 -30.19 12.71
C GLU A 8 8.39 -30.94 14.01
N LEU A 9 7.27 -30.68 14.69
CA LEU A 9 6.93 -31.30 15.98
C LEU A 9 5.51 -31.90 15.97
N GLY A 10 5.41 -33.15 16.45
CA GLY A 10 4.27 -34.06 16.28
C GLY A 10 2.98 -33.74 17.06
N PRO A 11 2.01 -34.68 17.10
CA PRO A 11 0.59 -34.39 17.39
C PRO A 11 0.26 -33.87 18.81
N ALA A 12 1.07 -34.19 19.82
CA ALA A 12 0.89 -33.66 21.18
C ALA A 12 1.46 -32.25 21.36
N ALA A 13 2.41 -31.86 20.51
CA ALA A 13 2.93 -30.51 20.44
C ALA A 13 1.92 -29.57 19.75
N GLU A 14 1.09 -30.10 18.83
CA GLU A 14 0.08 -29.33 18.12
C GLU A 14 -0.92 -28.61 19.05
N SER A 15 -1.33 -29.19 20.19
CA SER A 15 -2.29 -28.53 21.09
C SER A 15 -1.71 -27.37 21.89
N GLU A 16 -0.50 -27.50 22.44
CA GLU A 16 0.16 -26.39 23.15
C GLU A 16 0.63 -25.30 22.17
N HIS A 17 1.09 -25.67 20.97
CA HIS A 17 1.46 -24.73 19.91
C HIS A 17 0.25 -23.98 19.30
N LEU A 18 -0.98 -24.47 19.51
CA LEU A 18 -2.20 -23.75 19.17
C LEU A 18 -2.62 -22.74 20.24
N GLU A 19 -2.10 -22.85 21.46
CA GLU A 19 -2.41 -21.96 22.59
C GLU A 19 -1.32 -20.94 22.87
N TYR A 20 -0.06 -21.23 22.52
CA TYR A 20 1.08 -20.36 22.76
C TYR A 20 2.03 -20.31 21.57
N PHE A 21 2.63 -19.13 21.37
CA PHE A 21 3.82 -18.96 20.57
C PHE A 21 5.06 -19.00 21.46
N ASP A 22 6.19 -19.41 20.88
CA ASP A 22 7.49 -19.20 21.49
C ASP A 22 8.02 -17.81 21.12
N GLY A 23 8.43 -17.06 22.15
CA GLY A 23 9.15 -15.80 21.98
C GLY A 23 10.41 -16.01 21.14
N LEU A 24 10.75 -15.02 20.32
CA LEU A 24 11.88 -15.09 19.39
C LEU A 24 13.19 -14.78 20.12
N GLY A 25 13.11 -14.30 21.37
CA GLY A 25 14.24 -13.84 22.17
C GLY A 25 14.38 -12.32 22.14
N THR A 26 15.48 -11.82 22.69
CA THR A 26 15.77 -10.39 22.85
C THR A 26 16.91 -9.88 21.96
N ASP A 27 17.34 -10.71 21.00
CA ASP A 27 18.42 -10.40 20.08
C ASP A 27 18.17 -9.10 19.28
N PRO A 28 19.18 -8.23 19.09
CA PRO A 28 19.05 -7.01 18.29
C PRO A 28 18.58 -7.22 16.84
N MET A 29 18.80 -8.40 16.25
CA MET A 29 18.32 -8.75 14.90
C MET A 29 16.81 -8.99 14.84
N ILE A 30 16.16 -9.23 16.00
CA ILE A 30 14.70 -9.36 16.09
C ILE A 30 14.09 -7.97 16.11
N PRO A 31 13.00 -7.71 15.37
CA PRO A 31 12.32 -6.42 15.43
C PRO A 31 11.87 -6.07 16.86
N PRO A 32 12.04 -4.82 17.34
CA PRO A 32 11.80 -4.49 18.75
C PRO A 32 10.41 -4.86 19.27
N TYR A 33 9.36 -4.77 18.44
CA TYR A 33 7.99 -5.17 18.82
C TYR A 33 7.82 -6.69 19.03
N LEU A 34 8.78 -7.53 18.61
CA LEU A 34 8.78 -8.99 18.83
C LEU A 34 9.88 -9.45 19.81
N ARG A 35 10.65 -8.54 20.39
CA ARG A 35 11.71 -8.91 21.34
C ARG A 35 11.09 -9.33 22.67
N TYR A 36 10.87 -10.62 22.83
CA TYR A 36 10.32 -11.22 24.03
C TYR A 36 10.84 -12.63 24.22
N GLU A 37 11.11 -12.99 25.47
CA GLU A 37 11.59 -14.31 25.87
C GLU A 37 10.50 -15.04 26.67
N GLY A 38 10.32 -16.33 26.36
CA GLY A 38 9.31 -17.18 27.00
C GLY A 38 8.05 -17.35 26.15
N ARG A 39 7.00 -17.90 26.77
CA ARG A 39 5.74 -18.24 26.09
C ARG A 39 4.83 -17.03 25.94
N VAL A 40 4.20 -16.91 24.78
CA VAL A 40 3.27 -15.83 24.43
C VAL A 40 1.91 -16.44 24.12
N ARG A 41 0.85 -16.01 24.80
CA ARG A 41 -0.50 -16.56 24.58
C ARG A 41 -1.01 -16.23 23.17
N ASN A 42 -1.60 -17.21 22.49
CA ASN A 42 -2.33 -17.04 21.25
C ASN A 42 -3.76 -16.55 21.56
N LEU A 43 -4.03 -15.29 21.25
CA LEU A 43 -5.32 -14.61 21.41
C LEU A 43 -6.31 -14.99 20.31
N ARG A 44 -5.86 -15.62 19.22
CA ARG A 44 -6.68 -16.06 18.08
C ARG A 44 -7.52 -14.93 17.48
N LEU A 45 -6.84 -13.82 17.16
CA LEU A 45 -7.48 -12.63 16.60
C LEU A 45 -8.31 -12.97 15.35
N SER A 46 -9.55 -12.50 15.35
CA SER A 46 -10.44 -12.56 14.20
C SER A 46 -9.99 -11.61 13.09
N ARG A 47 -10.50 -11.83 11.87
CA ARG A 47 -10.23 -10.96 10.72
C ARG A 47 -10.60 -9.50 10.98
N ARG A 48 -11.69 -9.26 11.72
CA ARG A 48 -12.16 -7.92 12.07
C ARG A 48 -11.18 -7.26 13.05
N GLU A 49 -10.78 -7.95 14.11
CA GLU A 49 -9.84 -7.41 15.10
C GLU A 49 -8.50 -7.03 14.46
N VAL A 50 -7.96 -7.87 13.57
CA VAL A 50 -6.74 -7.55 12.81
C VAL A 50 -6.93 -6.27 12.00
N SER A 51 -8.06 -6.14 11.30
CA SER A 51 -8.35 -4.96 10.47
C SER A 51 -8.49 -3.69 11.31
N VAL A 52 -9.17 -3.76 12.45
CA VAL A 52 -9.31 -2.63 13.40
C VAL A 52 -7.94 -2.21 13.94
N ILE A 53 -7.11 -3.16 14.37
CA ILE A 53 -5.77 -2.84 14.90
C ILE A 53 -4.90 -2.21 13.80
N ILE A 54 -4.91 -2.76 12.58
CA ILE A 54 -4.14 -2.20 11.46
C ILE A 54 -4.59 -0.77 11.15
N ASN A 55 -5.90 -0.52 11.08
CA ASN A 55 -6.42 0.82 10.84
C ASN A 55 -6.02 1.79 11.97
N ASP A 56 -6.13 1.37 13.23
CA ASP A 56 -5.74 2.18 14.39
C ASP A 56 -4.25 2.52 14.40
N VAL A 57 -3.38 1.54 14.06
CA VAL A 57 -1.94 1.77 13.87
C VAL A 57 -1.71 2.81 12.78
N TRP A 58 -2.35 2.68 11.62
CA TRP A 58 -2.22 3.65 10.54
C TRP A 58 -2.71 5.05 10.92
N LEU A 59 -3.85 5.16 11.60
CA LEU A 59 -4.39 6.44 12.04
C LEU A 59 -3.47 7.14 13.04
N GLY A 60 -2.99 6.42 14.06
CA GLY A 60 -2.05 7.00 15.02
C GLY A 60 -0.71 7.38 14.36
N LYS A 61 -0.26 6.60 13.37
CA LYS A 61 0.99 6.88 12.65
C LYS A 61 0.94 8.15 11.81
N MET A 62 -0.25 8.69 11.51
CA MET A 62 -0.37 9.96 10.76
C MET A 62 0.42 11.10 11.38
N GLN A 63 0.61 11.11 12.72
CA GLN A 63 1.37 12.11 13.45
C GLN A 63 2.87 11.77 13.59
N HIS A 64 3.29 10.59 13.10
CA HIS A 64 4.64 10.01 13.25
C HIS A 64 5.12 9.42 11.92
N ARG A 65 4.96 10.17 10.82
CA ARG A 65 5.37 9.75 9.46
C ARG A 65 6.89 9.70 9.26
N ASP A 66 7.66 10.31 10.15
CA ASP A 66 9.12 10.35 10.18
C ASP A 66 9.76 9.07 10.74
N VAL A 67 8.99 8.32 11.54
CA VAL A 67 9.40 7.05 12.15
C VAL A 67 9.08 5.91 11.18
N THR A 68 9.78 4.76 11.24
CA THR A 68 9.40 3.59 10.43
C THR A 68 8.12 2.92 10.95
N MET A 69 7.46 2.09 10.15
CA MET A 69 6.32 1.28 10.62
C MET A 69 6.72 0.33 11.77
N GLN A 70 7.93 -0.24 11.75
CA GLN A 70 8.41 -1.13 12.82
C GLN A 70 8.54 -0.40 14.15
N ASP A 71 9.27 0.73 14.14
CA ASP A 71 9.51 1.52 15.33
C ASP A 71 8.20 2.12 15.86
N TYR A 72 7.32 2.54 14.95
CA TYR A 72 6.00 3.02 15.34
C TYR A 72 5.12 1.91 15.94
N LEU A 73 5.13 0.69 15.38
CA LEU A 73 4.36 -0.42 15.94
C LEU A 73 4.88 -0.82 17.32
N THR A 74 6.20 -0.76 17.54
CA THR A 74 6.79 -0.89 18.88
C THR A 74 6.18 0.15 19.80
N LYS A 75 6.37 1.44 19.49
CA LYS A 75 5.84 2.56 20.28
C LYS A 75 4.34 2.42 20.58
N TYR A 76 3.54 2.06 19.58
CA TYR A 76 2.09 1.88 19.69
C TYR A 76 1.72 0.87 20.78
N PHE A 77 2.42 -0.26 20.88
CA PHE A 77 2.19 -1.23 21.96
C PHE A 77 2.76 -0.77 23.31
N GLU A 78 3.88 -0.03 23.33
CA GLU A 78 4.42 0.55 24.57
C GLU A 78 3.49 1.58 25.20
N ASP A 79 2.89 2.44 24.38
CA ASP A 79 1.96 3.48 24.84
C ASP A 79 0.66 2.87 25.40
N ARG A 80 0.25 1.70 24.89
CA ARG A 80 -1.02 1.05 25.26
C ARG A 80 -0.91 0.05 26.41
N TYR A 81 0.23 -0.63 26.55
CA TYR A 81 0.41 -1.69 27.53
C TYR A 81 1.72 -1.54 28.28
N GLN A 82 1.64 -1.40 29.60
CA GLN A 82 2.82 -1.26 30.47
C GLN A 82 3.59 -2.59 30.62
N GLN A 83 2.89 -3.73 30.57
CA GLN A 83 3.49 -5.05 30.80
C GLN A 83 4.14 -5.59 29.51
N PRO A 84 5.45 -5.95 29.51
CA PRO A 84 6.13 -6.53 28.35
C PRO A 84 5.47 -7.79 27.80
N SER A 85 4.96 -8.66 28.67
CA SER A 85 4.23 -9.88 28.29
C SER A 85 2.98 -9.59 27.46
N ILE A 86 2.18 -8.60 27.87
CA ILE A 86 0.97 -8.21 27.15
C ILE A 86 1.32 -7.56 25.80
N ARG A 87 2.38 -6.75 25.73
CA ARG A 87 2.89 -6.21 24.46
C ARG A 87 3.27 -7.32 23.49
N ALA A 88 3.99 -8.33 23.98
CA ALA A 88 4.36 -9.50 23.19
C ALA A 88 3.13 -10.28 22.73
N GLU A 89 2.14 -10.51 23.60
CA GLU A 89 0.87 -11.15 23.23
C GLU A 89 0.23 -10.45 22.01
N TRP A 90 0.02 -9.14 22.07
CA TRP A 90 -0.59 -8.43 20.95
C TRP A 90 0.27 -8.41 19.68
N ALA A 91 1.58 -8.18 19.82
CA ALA A 91 2.47 -8.08 18.68
C ALA A 91 2.60 -9.41 17.92
N TYR A 92 2.77 -10.53 18.62
CA TYR A 92 2.85 -11.86 18.04
C TYR A 92 1.54 -12.25 17.36
N ASN A 93 0.40 -12.01 18.03
CA ASN A 93 -0.90 -12.34 17.48
C ASN A 93 -1.23 -11.52 16.24
N LEU A 94 -0.94 -10.22 16.24
CA LEU A 94 -1.12 -9.37 15.07
C LEU A 94 -0.29 -9.90 13.89
N CYS A 95 0.98 -10.24 14.14
CA CYS A 95 1.85 -10.75 13.08
C CYS A 95 1.38 -12.12 12.54
N ALA A 96 1.07 -13.06 13.43
CA ALA A 96 0.62 -14.39 13.07
C ALA A 96 -0.70 -14.36 12.30
N ALA A 97 -1.64 -13.48 12.68
CA ALA A 97 -2.91 -13.33 11.98
C ALA A 97 -2.75 -12.59 10.64
N ALA A 98 -1.92 -11.54 10.59
CA ALA A 98 -1.64 -10.81 9.35
C ALA A 98 -0.97 -11.69 8.28
N GLU A 99 -0.01 -12.55 8.67
CA GLU A 99 0.64 -13.50 7.75
C GLU A 99 -0.35 -14.47 7.10
N GLN A 100 -1.46 -14.78 7.78
CA GLN A 100 -2.53 -15.67 7.27
C GLN A 100 -3.54 -14.96 6.36
N MET A 101 -3.53 -13.62 6.35
CA MET A 101 -4.52 -12.79 5.66
C MET A 101 -3.89 -11.93 4.56
N LEU A 102 -2.77 -12.36 3.97
CA LEU A 102 -2.08 -11.62 2.90
C LEU A 102 -2.85 -11.58 1.57
N ASP A 103 -3.98 -12.29 1.48
CA ASP A 103 -4.98 -12.14 0.43
C ASP A 103 -5.77 -10.82 0.55
N GLU A 104 -5.90 -10.27 1.77
CA GLU A 104 -6.55 -8.99 2.02
C GLU A 104 -5.60 -7.82 1.68
N PRO A 105 -5.94 -6.92 0.73
CA PRO A 105 -5.04 -5.88 0.25
C PRO A 105 -4.49 -4.96 1.36
N GLN A 106 -5.33 -4.54 2.30
CA GLN A 106 -4.95 -3.69 3.43
C GLN A 106 -3.92 -4.36 4.35
N VAL A 107 -4.11 -5.67 4.59
CA VAL A 107 -3.22 -6.46 5.46
C VAL A 107 -1.89 -6.68 4.75
N LYS A 108 -1.92 -6.99 3.45
CA LYS A 108 -0.71 -7.14 2.63
C LYS A 108 0.11 -5.85 2.60
N LEU A 109 -0.54 -4.69 2.47
CA LEU A 109 0.13 -3.39 2.49
C LEU A 109 0.77 -3.10 3.85
N PHE A 110 0.01 -3.27 4.94
CA PHE A 110 0.52 -3.14 6.30
C PHE A 110 1.70 -4.09 6.56
N TRP A 111 1.57 -5.37 6.22
CA TRP A 111 2.61 -6.37 6.39
C TRP A 111 3.88 -6.02 5.61
N GLY A 112 3.73 -5.59 4.35
CA GLY A 112 4.86 -5.17 3.53
C GLY A 112 5.55 -3.92 4.09
N ALA A 113 4.78 -2.92 4.54
CA ALA A 113 5.32 -1.73 5.20
C ALA A 113 6.06 -2.08 6.49
N LEU A 114 5.46 -2.93 7.32
CA LEU A 114 6.05 -3.42 8.57
C LEU A 114 7.39 -4.11 8.33
N HIS A 115 7.58 -4.82 7.22
CA HIS A 115 8.85 -5.49 6.92
C HIS A 115 9.80 -4.66 6.04
N GLY A 116 9.49 -3.38 5.78
CA GLY A 116 10.27 -2.53 4.87
C GLY A 116 10.28 -3.02 3.42
N GLN A 117 9.33 -3.89 3.06
CA GLN A 117 9.18 -4.49 1.73
C GLN A 117 8.28 -3.67 0.82
N LEU A 118 7.44 -2.79 1.37
CA LEU A 118 6.59 -1.85 0.65
C LEU A 118 6.78 -0.44 1.23
N ALA A 119 6.72 0.57 0.37
CA ALA A 119 6.71 1.96 0.80
C ALA A 119 5.41 2.30 1.55
N GLU A 120 5.53 2.94 2.71
CA GLU A 120 4.37 3.42 3.47
C GLU A 120 3.58 4.49 2.73
N ASP A 121 4.26 5.27 1.89
CA ASP A 121 3.67 6.28 1.01
C ASP A 121 2.56 5.73 0.12
N ILE A 122 2.54 4.41 -0.15
CA ILE A 122 1.44 3.78 -0.86
C ILE A 122 0.13 3.93 -0.09
N HIS A 123 0.12 3.69 1.23
CA HIS A 123 -1.08 3.87 2.06
C HIS A 123 -1.47 5.35 2.13
N TRP A 124 -0.50 6.25 2.32
CA TRP A 124 -0.76 7.68 2.40
C TRP A 124 -1.33 8.24 1.10
N GLY A 125 -0.77 7.86 -0.04
CA GLY A 125 -1.28 8.23 -1.36
C GLY A 125 -2.71 7.74 -1.59
N LEU A 126 -3.04 6.51 -1.16
CA LEU A 126 -4.41 5.99 -1.25
C LEU A 126 -5.39 6.77 -0.38
N ARG A 127 -5.00 7.08 0.86
CA ARG A 127 -5.83 7.88 1.78
C ARG A 127 -6.05 9.30 1.25
N GLU A 128 -5.02 9.91 0.66
CA GLU A 128 -5.11 11.21 -0.01
C GLU A 128 -6.04 11.16 -1.23
N GLN A 129 -5.91 10.14 -2.10
CA GLN A 129 -6.80 9.95 -3.25
C GLN A 129 -8.26 9.73 -2.83
N TRP A 130 -8.48 8.95 -1.76
CA TRP A 130 -9.80 8.71 -1.17
C TRP A 130 -10.41 10.00 -0.63
N GLY A 131 -9.64 10.75 0.17
CA GLY A 131 -10.07 12.04 0.73
C GLY A 131 -10.36 13.08 -0.34
N LEU A 132 -9.50 13.17 -1.36
CA LEU A 132 -9.70 14.08 -2.50
C LEU A 132 -10.98 13.75 -3.27
N LEU A 133 -11.20 12.47 -3.61
CA LEU A 133 -12.42 12.06 -4.30
C LEU A 133 -13.66 12.37 -3.45
N LYS A 134 -13.63 12.04 -2.15
CA LYS A 134 -14.70 12.36 -1.21
C LYS A 134 -15.02 13.85 -1.26
N GLU A 135 -14.01 14.69 -1.03
CA GLU A 135 -14.16 16.15 -1.02
C GLU A 135 -14.76 16.69 -2.34
N GLN A 136 -14.24 16.25 -3.49
CA GLN A 136 -14.74 16.73 -4.78
C GLN A 136 -16.20 16.33 -5.03
N LEU A 137 -16.61 15.13 -4.60
CA LEU A 137 -18.00 14.68 -4.75
C LEU A 137 -18.95 15.46 -3.84
N TYR A 138 -18.58 15.71 -2.57
CA TYR A 138 -19.39 16.55 -1.68
C TYR A 138 -19.51 17.99 -2.20
N ARG A 139 -18.46 18.55 -2.81
CA ARG A 139 -18.53 19.89 -3.44
C ARG A 139 -19.49 19.94 -4.63
N HIS A 140 -19.72 18.82 -5.32
CA HIS A 140 -20.67 18.73 -6.44
C HIS A 140 -22.10 18.40 -5.99
N SER A 141 -22.27 17.95 -4.74
CA SER A 141 -23.59 17.71 -4.18
C SER A 141 -24.37 19.01 -4.00
N ARG A 142 -25.65 19.01 -4.39
CA ARG A 142 -26.52 20.19 -4.26
C ARG A 142 -27.19 20.29 -2.89
N ASP A 143 -27.46 19.14 -2.29
CA ASP A 143 -28.11 19.00 -0.99
C ASP A 143 -27.14 18.62 0.14
N GLY A 144 -25.86 18.39 -0.20
CA GLY A 144 -24.81 17.99 0.73
C GLY A 144 -24.75 16.50 1.00
N GLU A 145 -25.62 15.69 0.39
CA GLU A 145 -25.72 14.24 0.65
C GLU A 145 -25.73 13.40 -0.63
N THR A 146 -26.27 13.91 -1.73
CA THR A 146 -26.49 13.14 -2.95
C THR A 146 -25.87 13.77 -4.20
N ILE A 147 -25.50 12.91 -5.16
CA ILE A 147 -25.07 13.27 -6.52
C ILE A 147 -25.65 12.29 -7.52
N THR A 148 -25.69 12.64 -8.80
CA THR A 148 -26.05 11.69 -9.86
C THR A 148 -24.85 10.82 -10.27
N ILE A 149 -25.11 9.68 -10.92
CA ILE A 149 -24.06 8.85 -11.55
C ILE A 149 -23.25 9.66 -12.57
N GLU A 150 -23.91 10.55 -13.32
CA GLU A 150 -23.24 11.38 -14.32
C GLU A 150 -22.27 12.38 -13.65
N ASP A 151 -22.68 12.97 -12.51
CA ASP A 151 -21.82 13.82 -11.70
C ASP A 151 -20.63 13.04 -11.13
N PHE A 152 -20.86 11.81 -10.64
CA PHE A 152 -19.78 10.94 -10.19
C PHE A 152 -18.74 10.70 -11.29
N GLU A 153 -19.17 10.33 -12.50
CA GLU A 153 -18.25 10.10 -13.63
C GLU A 153 -17.48 11.36 -14.03
N LYS A 154 -18.15 12.53 -14.05
CA LYS A 154 -17.50 13.83 -14.30
C LYS A 154 -16.45 14.15 -13.25
N VAL A 155 -16.77 13.97 -11.98
CA VAL A 155 -15.85 14.24 -10.86
C VAL A 155 -14.68 13.27 -10.88
N VAL A 156 -14.90 11.98 -11.10
CA VAL A 156 -13.81 10.98 -11.21
C VAL A 156 -12.89 11.32 -12.38
N ARG A 157 -13.44 11.72 -13.53
CA ARG A 157 -12.66 12.14 -14.70
C ARG A 157 -11.79 13.36 -14.41
N ALA A 158 -12.34 14.35 -13.70
CA ALA A 158 -11.61 15.55 -13.32
C ALA A 158 -10.55 15.27 -12.24
N THR A 159 -10.86 14.40 -11.28
CA THR A 159 -9.97 14.05 -10.16
C THR A 159 -8.82 13.15 -10.60
N PHE A 160 -9.06 12.23 -11.54
CA PHE A 160 -8.09 11.26 -12.01
C PHE A 160 -7.93 11.30 -13.54
N PRO A 161 -7.26 12.31 -14.09
CA PRO A 161 -7.21 12.56 -15.54
C PRO A 161 -6.48 11.48 -16.35
N LEU A 162 -5.75 10.56 -15.69
CA LEU A 162 -5.05 9.44 -16.34
C LEU A 162 -5.88 8.15 -16.39
N LYS A 163 -7.04 8.08 -15.72
CA LYS A 163 -7.92 6.90 -15.79
C LYS A 163 -8.59 6.81 -17.15
N SER A 164 -8.73 5.60 -17.66
CA SER A 164 -9.45 5.35 -18.92
C SER A 164 -10.96 5.36 -18.70
N GLU A 165 -11.76 5.51 -19.77
CA GLU A 165 -13.22 5.36 -19.69
C GLU A 165 -13.64 4.02 -19.10
N VAL A 166 -12.88 2.96 -19.40
CA VAL A 166 -13.14 1.61 -18.87
C VAL A 166 -12.92 1.58 -17.36
N ASP A 167 -11.86 2.21 -16.87
CA ASP A 167 -11.57 2.30 -15.43
C ASP A 167 -12.63 3.13 -14.70
N ILE A 168 -13.09 4.24 -15.30
CA ILE A 168 -14.15 5.08 -14.75
C ILE A 168 -15.46 4.29 -14.68
N LYS A 169 -15.83 3.58 -15.76
CA LYS A 169 -17.02 2.73 -15.77
C LYS A 169 -16.95 1.62 -14.71
N ASN A 170 -15.80 0.99 -14.54
CA ASN A 170 -15.60 -0.02 -13.50
C ASN A 170 -15.81 0.57 -12.09
N LEU A 171 -15.33 1.79 -11.83
CA LEU A 171 -15.59 2.50 -10.57
C LEU A 171 -17.09 2.75 -10.38
N THR A 172 -17.78 3.23 -11.42
CA THR A 172 -19.24 3.43 -11.40
C THR A 172 -19.99 2.13 -11.06
N ASP A 173 -19.60 1.01 -11.68
CA ASP A 173 -20.23 -0.29 -11.46
C ASP A 173 -19.97 -0.80 -10.03
N VAL A 174 -18.78 -0.56 -9.49
CA VAL A 174 -18.45 -0.84 -8.08
C VAL A 174 -19.29 0.00 -7.13
N VAL A 175 -19.47 1.29 -7.38
CA VAL A 175 -20.34 2.17 -6.57
C VAL A 175 -21.78 1.67 -6.57
N LYS A 176 -22.33 1.34 -7.75
CA LYS A 176 -23.69 0.78 -7.88
C LYS A 176 -23.85 -0.49 -7.06
N LYS A 177 -22.86 -1.39 -7.11
CA LYS A 177 -22.86 -2.64 -6.34
C LYS A 177 -22.75 -2.39 -4.84
N GLN A 178 -21.83 -1.53 -4.41
CA GLN A 178 -21.60 -1.20 -2.99
C GLN A 178 -22.87 -0.63 -2.35
N LEU A 179 -23.53 0.29 -3.06
CA LEU A 179 -24.77 0.93 -2.61
C LEU A 179 -26.04 0.11 -2.90
N LYS A 180 -25.91 -1.05 -3.56
CA LYS A 180 -27.02 -1.91 -3.97
C LYS A 180 -28.11 -1.14 -4.73
N LEU A 181 -27.68 -0.29 -5.66
CA LEU A 181 -28.58 0.57 -6.45
C LEU A 181 -29.49 -0.28 -7.36
N LYS A 182 -30.76 0.13 -7.47
CA LYS A 182 -31.69 -0.45 -8.43
C LYS A 182 -31.30 -0.04 -9.86
N ILE A 183 -31.72 -0.80 -10.87
CA ILE A 183 -31.39 -0.56 -12.28
C ILE A 183 -31.70 0.88 -12.73
N ASN A 184 -32.79 1.45 -12.22
CA ASN A 184 -33.25 2.80 -12.60
C ASN A 184 -32.80 3.89 -11.61
N ALA A 185 -32.03 3.54 -10.57
CA ALA A 185 -31.56 4.54 -9.61
C ALA A 185 -30.40 5.33 -10.23
N THR A 186 -30.55 6.66 -10.25
CA THR A 186 -29.55 7.58 -10.77
C THR A 186 -28.68 8.22 -9.70
N ASP A 187 -29.11 8.12 -8.45
CA ASP A 187 -28.57 8.92 -7.36
C ASP A 187 -27.68 8.07 -6.46
N ILE A 188 -26.57 8.67 -6.03
CA ILE A 188 -25.54 8.11 -5.17
C ILE A 188 -25.61 8.88 -3.85
N ASN A 189 -25.85 8.17 -2.75
CA ASN A 189 -25.79 8.73 -1.40
C ASN A 189 -24.33 8.70 -0.91
N LEU A 190 -23.74 9.87 -0.69
CA LEU A 190 -22.33 10.05 -0.36
C LEU A 190 -22.01 9.53 1.04
N ASP A 191 -22.89 9.75 2.02
CA ASP A 191 -22.69 9.29 3.39
C ASP A 191 -22.58 7.76 3.46
N LYS A 192 -23.41 7.03 2.70
CA LYS A 192 -23.33 5.57 2.57
C LYS A 192 -22.11 5.12 1.76
N LEU A 193 -21.71 5.88 0.75
CA LEU A 193 -20.57 5.54 -0.10
C LEU A 193 -19.25 5.66 0.67
N PHE A 194 -19.13 6.71 1.47
CA PHE A 194 -17.95 7.08 2.24
C PHE A 194 -18.04 6.71 3.73
N TYR A 195 -19.00 5.85 4.11
CA TYR A 195 -19.09 5.33 5.46
C TYR A 195 -17.83 4.52 5.78
N GLU A 196 -17.08 4.98 6.77
CA GLU A 196 -15.87 4.35 7.29
C GLU A 196 -16.17 3.86 8.69
N ASN A 197 -15.98 2.56 8.93
CA ASN A 197 -16.06 1.97 10.26
C ASN A 197 -14.64 1.80 10.84
N GLU A 198 -14.55 1.21 12.03
CA GLU A 198 -13.28 0.98 12.73
C GLU A 198 -12.25 0.16 11.93
N GLU A 199 -12.68 -0.61 10.92
CA GLU A 199 -11.78 -1.41 10.07
C GLU A 199 -11.09 -0.58 8.97
N GLY A 200 -11.45 0.70 8.80
CA GLY A 200 -10.81 1.63 7.86
C GLY A 200 -11.50 1.76 6.50
N PHE A 201 -11.14 2.81 5.77
CA PHE A 201 -11.72 3.14 4.46
C PHE A 201 -11.43 2.09 3.39
N GLU A 202 -10.34 1.33 3.53
CA GLU A 202 -9.92 0.25 2.62
C GLU A 202 -10.95 -0.90 2.58
N ARG A 203 -11.89 -0.93 3.53
CA ARG A 203 -13.02 -1.86 3.52
C ARG A 203 -14.12 -1.47 2.54
N ALA A 204 -14.16 -0.24 2.05
CA ALA A 204 -15.08 0.16 0.99
C ALA A 204 -14.66 -0.50 -0.34
N GLU A 205 -15.64 -1.02 -1.10
CA GLU A 205 -15.37 -1.63 -2.41
C GLU A 205 -14.78 -0.61 -3.38
N LEU A 206 -15.25 0.65 -3.32
CA LEU A 206 -14.68 1.73 -4.12
C LEU A 206 -13.20 1.96 -3.82
N ALA A 207 -12.80 1.96 -2.54
CA ALA A 207 -11.40 2.12 -2.14
C ALA A 207 -10.53 0.94 -2.63
N ARG A 208 -11.04 -0.29 -2.52
CA ARG A 208 -10.37 -1.49 -3.07
C ARG A 208 -10.15 -1.39 -4.57
N GLU A 209 -11.17 -0.94 -5.32
CA GLU A 209 -11.07 -0.79 -6.77
C GLU A 209 -10.10 0.33 -7.16
N LEU A 210 -10.08 1.45 -6.43
CA LEU A 210 -9.07 2.50 -6.62
C LEU A 210 -7.66 1.96 -6.42
N PHE A 211 -7.43 1.18 -5.36
CA PHE A 211 -6.12 0.54 -5.11
C PHE A 211 -5.74 -0.45 -6.22
N ARG A 212 -6.67 -1.31 -6.64
CA ARG A 212 -6.44 -2.27 -7.73
C ARG A 212 -6.06 -1.56 -9.03
N GLN A 213 -6.78 -0.51 -9.40
CA GLN A 213 -6.48 0.29 -10.59
C GLN A 213 -5.13 1.01 -10.48
N ARG A 214 -4.77 1.51 -9.29
CA ARG A 214 -3.45 2.09 -9.02
C ARG A 214 -2.34 1.07 -9.27
N GLN A 215 -2.48 -0.16 -8.75
CA GLN A 215 -1.49 -1.22 -8.96
C GLN A 215 -1.31 -1.57 -10.45
N LEU A 216 -2.41 -1.70 -11.19
CA LEU A 216 -2.34 -1.95 -12.63
C LEU A 216 -1.67 -0.80 -13.40
N ALA A 217 -1.94 0.45 -13.01
CA ALA A 217 -1.31 1.62 -13.60
C ALA A 217 0.20 1.68 -13.28
N GLN A 218 0.58 1.40 -12.03
CA GLN A 218 1.97 1.30 -11.59
C GLN A 218 2.72 0.21 -12.37
N ASP A 219 2.17 -1.00 -12.46
CA ASP A 219 2.77 -2.11 -13.21
C ASP A 219 2.98 -1.74 -14.68
N LYS A 220 1.99 -1.08 -15.29
CA LYS A 220 2.11 -0.58 -16.66
C LYS A 220 3.23 0.45 -16.79
N TYR A 221 3.29 1.41 -15.86
CA TYR A 221 4.30 2.46 -15.87
C TYR A 221 5.72 1.89 -15.70
N ILE A 222 5.91 0.97 -14.75
CA ILE A 222 7.19 0.29 -14.54
C ILE A 222 7.59 -0.51 -15.79
N ARG A 223 6.67 -1.23 -16.43
CA ARG A 223 6.97 -1.94 -17.69
C ARG A 223 7.45 -0.99 -18.79
N GLU A 224 6.87 0.21 -18.90
CA GLU A 224 7.29 1.21 -19.88
C GLU A 224 8.69 1.76 -19.56
N VAL A 225 8.99 2.06 -18.28
CA VAL A 225 10.33 2.48 -17.83
C VAL A 225 11.36 1.39 -18.10
N VAL A 226 11.05 0.13 -17.82
CA VAL A 226 11.93 -1.01 -18.09
C VAL A 226 12.18 -1.20 -19.59
N ALA A 227 11.16 -1.00 -20.42
CA ALA A 227 11.32 -1.05 -21.87
C ALA A 227 12.30 0.03 -22.36
N GLU A 228 12.21 1.25 -21.81
CA GLU A 228 13.12 2.36 -22.13
C GLU A 228 14.56 2.09 -21.66
N LEU A 229 14.74 1.31 -20.58
CA LEU A 229 16.05 0.85 -20.13
C LEU A 229 16.68 -0.25 -21.01
N GLY A 230 16.01 -0.65 -22.11
CA GLY A 230 16.46 -1.70 -23.03
C GLY A 230 15.77 -3.06 -22.86
N GLY A 231 14.81 -3.17 -21.92
CA GLY A 231 14.01 -4.37 -21.72
C GLY A 231 14.86 -5.64 -21.50
N ARG A 232 14.61 -6.68 -22.29
CA ARG A 232 15.37 -7.96 -22.22
C ARG A 232 16.81 -7.84 -22.73
N HIS A 233 17.13 -6.77 -23.46
CA HIS A 233 18.46 -6.48 -24.00
C HIS A 233 19.21 -5.42 -23.17
N ALA A 234 18.62 -4.96 -22.07
CA ALA A 234 19.25 -4.00 -21.18
C ALA A 234 20.58 -4.53 -20.64
N ASN A 235 21.51 -3.63 -20.38
CA ASN A 235 22.69 -3.94 -19.57
C ASN A 235 22.25 -4.63 -18.28
N LYS A 236 23.03 -5.61 -17.80
CA LYS A 236 22.72 -6.34 -16.56
C LYS A 236 22.52 -5.38 -15.38
N THR A 237 23.18 -4.21 -15.43
CA THR A 237 23.14 -3.17 -14.41
C THR A 237 22.56 -1.85 -14.94
N VAL A 238 21.82 -1.15 -14.08
CA VAL A 238 21.18 0.14 -14.34
C VAL A 238 21.87 1.21 -13.50
N THR A 239 22.24 2.33 -14.13
CA THR A 239 22.80 3.51 -13.45
C THR A 239 21.71 4.52 -13.12
N VAL A 240 21.95 5.39 -12.14
CA VAL A 240 21.03 6.49 -11.80
C VAL A 240 20.68 7.33 -13.04
N ASP A 241 21.68 7.71 -13.85
CA ASP A 241 21.44 8.53 -15.04
C ASP A 241 20.58 7.82 -16.10
N SER A 242 20.77 6.51 -16.28
CA SER A 242 19.93 5.74 -17.20
C SER A 242 18.47 5.69 -16.73
N LEU A 243 18.23 5.54 -15.42
CA LEU A 243 16.88 5.57 -14.85
C LEU A 243 16.24 6.96 -14.92
N LYS A 244 17.01 8.02 -14.62
CA LYS A 244 16.56 9.43 -14.79
C LYS A 244 16.06 9.68 -16.21
N ARG A 245 16.87 9.28 -17.21
CA ARG A 245 16.51 9.41 -18.63
C ARG A 245 15.26 8.61 -18.96
N ALA A 246 15.16 7.37 -18.49
CA ALA A 246 13.99 6.53 -18.73
C ALA A 246 12.70 7.16 -18.16
N PHE A 247 12.73 7.66 -16.93
CA PHE A 247 11.59 8.39 -16.35
C PHE A 247 11.24 9.65 -17.15
N ALA A 248 12.23 10.48 -17.51
CA ALA A 248 11.99 11.71 -18.26
C ALA A 248 11.36 11.46 -19.65
N ILE A 249 11.74 10.35 -20.31
CA ILE A 249 11.18 9.96 -21.61
C ILE A 249 9.76 9.43 -21.47
N VAL A 250 9.53 8.56 -20.48
CA VAL A 250 8.24 7.88 -20.29
C VAL A 250 7.21 8.83 -19.67
N ASP A 251 7.61 9.73 -18.79
CA ASP A 251 6.75 10.68 -18.07
C ASP A 251 7.39 12.08 -18.03
N PRO A 252 7.28 12.87 -19.11
CA PRO A 252 7.87 14.21 -19.16
C PRO A 252 7.28 15.20 -18.15
N ALA A 253 6.13 14.89 -17.56
CA ALA A 253 5.49 15.72 -16.55
C ALA A 253 6.04 15.47 -15.13
N ILE A 254 6.88 14.44 -14.94
CA ILE A 254 7.47 14.16 -13.64
C ILE A 254 8.42 15.30 -13.24
N ASN A 255 8.19 15.86 -12.05
CA ASN A 255 9.09 16.88 -11.50
C ASN A 255 10.34 16.24 -10.87
N HIS A 256 11.37 17.04 -10.67
CA HIS A 256 12.67 16.59 -10.14
C HIS A 256 12.55 15.98 -8.73
N ILE A 257 11.71 16.54 -7.86
CA ILE A 257 11.51 16.07 -6.48
C ILE A 257 10.96 14.63 -6.47
N ARG A 258 9.90 14.39 -7.26
CA ARG A 258 9.27 13.08 -7.38
C ARG A 258 10.17 12.06 -8.06
N MET A 259 10.87 12.46 -9.11
CA MET A 259 11.84 11.61 -9.80
C MET A 259 12.97 11.18 -8.85
N GLU A 260 13.52 12.12 -8.08
CA GLU A 260 14.56 11.83 -7.10
C GLU A 260 14.07 10.85 -6.03
N ARG A 261 12.86 11.05 -5.48
CA ARG A 261 12.25 10.10 -4.54
C ARG A 261 12.19 8.69 -5.12
N TYR A 262 11.79 8.55 -6.39
CA TYR A 262 11.69 7.25 -7.06
C TYR A 262 13.05 6.58 -7.24
N ILE A 263 14.07 7.37 -7.57
CA ILE A 263 15.45 6.89 -7.72
C ILE A 263 15.99 6.43 -6.36
N ARG A 264 15.87 7.25 -5.32
CA ARG A 264 16.36 6.91 -3.97
C ARG A 264 15.71 5.63 -3.46
N TRP A 265 14.40 5.48 -3.66
CA TRP A 265 13.69 4.24 -3.37
C TRP A 265 14.24 3.04 -4.16
N ALA A 266 14.37 3.18 -5.48
CA ALA A 266 14.77 2.08 -6.35
C ALA A 266 16.22 1.62 -6.12
N PHE A 267 17.11 2.52 -5.70
CA PHE A 267 18.49 2.21 -5.34
C PHE A 267 18.67 1.86 -3.85
N SER A 268 17.65 2.09 -3.01
CA SER A 268 17.72 1.94 -1.55
C SER A 268 18.79 2.83 -0.92
N GLU A 269 18.91 4.07 -1.41
CA GLU A 269 19.93 5.04 -1.01
C GLU A 269 19.27 6.38 -0.68
N GLN A 270 19.18 6.70 0.62
CA GLN A 270 18.43 7.87 1.09
C GLN A 270 19.30 9.14 1.24
N THR A 271 20.58 8.98 1.57
CA THR A 271 21.44 10.10 1.97
C THR A 271 22.57 10.40 0.99
N SER A 272 23.04 9.38 0.27
CA SER A 272 24.14 9.52 -0.69
C SER A 272 23.82 10.52 -1.81
N GLU A 273 24.84 11.20 -2.30
CA GLU A 273 24.76 11.99 -3.53
C GLU A 273 24.36 11.09 -4.70
N LEU A 274 23.43 11.54 -5.54
CA LEU A 274 22.90 10.68 -6.62
C LEU A 274 23.98 10.23 -7.62
N SER A 275 25.05 11.02 -7.77
CA SER A 275 26.18 10.71 -8.65
C SER A 275 27.12 9.64 -8.07
N SER A 276 27.10 9.39 -6.76
CA SER A 276 27.95 8.37 -6.11
C SER A 276 27.26 7.01 -5.96
N ILE A 277 25.97 6.92 -6.29
CA ILE A 277 25.22 5.66 -6.18
C ILE A 277 25.70 4.66 -7.24
N SER A 278 26.10 3.48 -6.76
CA SER A 278 26.60 2.41 -7.63
C SER A 278 25.48 1.79 -8.50
N PRO A 279 25.79 1.34 -9.73
CA PRO A 279 24.82 0.66 -10.58
C PRO A 279 24.29 -0.64 -9.93
N ILE A 280 22.99 -0.93 -10.10
CA ILE A 280 22.37 -2.13 -9.54
C ILE A 280 21.79 -3.04 -10.63
N PRO A 281 21.60 -4.34 -10.37
CA PRO A 281 20.97 -5.23 -11.35
C PRO A 281 19.55 -4.78 -11.72
N LEU A 282 19.19 -4.86 -13.01
CA LEU A 282 17.84 -4.50 -13.48
C LEU A 282 16.73 -5.25 -12.74
N ARG A 283 16.94 -6.53 -12.42
CA ARG A 283 15.97 -7.34 -11.67
C ARG A 283 15.72 -6.75 -10.27
N THR A 284 16.77 -6.33 -9.58
CA THR A 284 16.67 -5.69 -8.25
C THR A 284 15.91 -4.38 -8.34
N LEU A 285 16.22 -3.57 -9.37
CA LEU A 285 15.51 -2.31 -9.63
C LEU A 285 14.01 -2.53 -9.84
N ILE A 286 13.62 -3.52 -10.66
CA ILE A 286 12.20 -3.82 -10.95
C ILE A 286 11.45 -4.18 -9.68
N VAL A 287 12.02 -5.06 -8.86
CA VAL A 287 11.39 -5.48 -7.58
C VAL A 287 11.21 -4.27 -6.67
N ARG A 288 12.22 -3.41 -6.56
CA ARG A 288 12.14 -2.21 -5.70
C ARG A 288 11.13 -1.20 -6.25
N LEU A 289 11.10 -0.93 -7.54
CA LEU A 289 10.09 -0.04 -8.13
C LEU A 289 8.66 -0.56 -7.90
N ALA A 290 8.43 -1.87 -8.00
CA ALA A 290 7.13 -2.48 -7.72
C ALA A 290 6.74 -2.37 -6.24
N ALA A 291 7.72 -2.31 -5.34
CA ALA A 291 7.52 -2.11 -3.91
C ALA A 291 7.30 -0.65 -3.49
N GLY A 292 7.57 0.31 -4.38
CA GLY A 292 7.55 1.74 -4.05
C GLY A 292 6.22 2.43 -4.31
N ASP A 293 6.12 3.68 -3.88
CA ASP A 293 5.06 4.60 -4.29
C ASP A 293 5.35 5.17 -5.70
N ILE A 294 5.30 4.32 -6.73
CA ILE A 294 5.65 4.70 -8.10
C ILE A 294 4.39 4.86 -8.95
N GLU A 295 4.06 6.10 -9.31
CA GLU A 295 2.92 6.44 -10.14
C GLU A 295 3.30 7.46 -11.21
N ARG A 296 2.61 7.39 -12.34
CA ARG A 296 2.79 8.32 -13.45
C ARG A 296 2.10 9.65 -13.15
N VAL A 297 2.74 10.76 -13.51
CA VAL A 297 2.21 12.12 -13.31
C VAL A 297 1.41 12.58 -14.51
N GLY A 298 1.98 12.48 -15.72
CA GLY A 298 1.37 13.03 -16.93
C GLY A 298 0.99 11.99 -17.97
N GLN A 299 0.35 12.46 -19.04
CA GLN A 299 0.17 11.62 -20.22
C GLN A 299 1.54 11.32 -20.85
N ARG A 300 1.67 10.12 -21.39
CA ARG A 300 2.86 9.74 -22.17
C ARG A 300 3.05 10.72 -23.33
N TYR A 301 4.29 11.15 -23.56
CA TYR A 301 4.63 11.85 -24.80
C TYR A 301 4.33 10.95 -26.00
N ARG A 302 3.28 11.26 -26.75
CA ARG A 302 3.08 10.68 -28.08
C ARG A 302 3.97 11.46 -29.03
N GLY A 303 5.25 11.08 -29.11
CA GLY A 303 6.11 11.61 -30.15
C GLY A 303 5.42 11.39 -31.50
N SER A 304 5.26 12.47 -32.26
CA SER A 304 4.73 12.43 -33.63
C SER A 304 5.38 11.28 -34.36
N ARG A 305 4.57 10.33 -34.87
CA ARG A 305 5.04 9.31 -35.82
C ARG A 305 5.91 10.06 -36.83
N ARG A 306 7.21 9.77 -36.87
CA ARG A 306 8.02 10.12 -38.04
C ARG A 306 7.36 9.38 -39.20
N LEU A 307 6.61 10.13 -40.00
CA LEU A 307 6.22 9.73 -41.35
C LEU A 307 7.55 9.41 -42.04
N LYS A 308 7.76 8.12 -42.31
CA LYS A 308 8.71 7.70 -43.33
C LYS A 308 8.11 8.01 -44.68
#